data_AF-A0A7W1RGH1-F1
#
_entry.id   AF-A0A7W1RGH1-F1
#
_cell.length_a   1.000
_cell.length_b   1.000
_cell.length_c   1.000
_cell.angle_alpha   90.00
_cell.angle_beta   90.00
_cell.angle_gamma   90.00
#
_symmetry.space_group_name_H-M   'P 1'
#
loop_
_entity.id
_entity.type
_entity.pdbx_description
1 polymer ?
#
loop_
_entity_poly.entity_id
_entity_poly.type
_entity_poly.pdbx_seq_one_letter_code
_entity_poly.pdbx_strand_id
1 'polypeptide(L)'
;MKKHIMLGILAMITTTKAINAANSIEETNLSHTERNTLPEAIESIAKKIKQRGDLAYISVARQLELLQSLSQFELGRFLLQRGGLNGYWTDYIINHPKQGRLTGLNAENQPFTQLESFLLDQAPTCLATQQRFEIFKREIQNRLHNSVILASIPCGLTADLLDLDFSQIPHFSIYGVNNHGKRPIWRSPKMTHLAAI
;
A
#
# COMPACT_ATOMS: atom_id res chain seq x y z
N MET A 1 -5.57 55.36 43.96
CA MET A 1 -5.46 53.87 44.05
C MET A 1 -6.01 53.26 42.78
N LYS A 2 -5.27 52.32 42.19
CA LYS A 2 -5.61 51.57 40.96
C LYS A 2 -6.97 50.85 41.06
N LYS A 3 -7.74 50.81 39.95
CA LYS A 3 -8.02 49.57 39.20
C LYS A 3 -8.83 49.83 37.92
N HIS A 4 -8.42 49.10 36.87
CA HIS A 4 -9.00 48.90 35.53
C HIS A 4 -10.51 48.56 35.56
N ILE A 5 -11.31 48.63 34.48
CA ILE A 5 -11.20 47.89 33.21
C ILE A 5 -12.09 48.56 32.14
N MET A 6 -11.58 48.59 30.91
CA MET A 6 -12.27 48.95 29.66
C MET A 6 -13.44 48.02 29.34
N LEU A 7 -14.56 48.58 28.87
CA LEU A 7 -15.44 47.90 27.91
C LEU A 7 -16.04 48.95 26.97
N GLY A 8 -15.44 49.08 25.78
CA GLY A 8 -15.94 49.91 24.69
C GLY A 8 -16.48 49.02 23.57
N ILE A 9 -17.79 49.07 23.38
CA ILE A 9 -18.53 48.46 22.26
C ILE A 9 -18.32 49.33 21.02
N LEU A 10 -18.01 48.74 19.87
CA LEU A 10 -18.44 49.29 18.58
C LEU A 10 -18.67 48.18 17.55
N ALA A 11 -19.88 48.20 16.98
CA ALA A 11 -20.44 47.25 16.05
C ALA A 11 -19.86 47.36 14.64
N MET A 12 -19.89 46.26 13.88
CA MET A 12 -20.06 46.31 12.42
C MET A 12 -20.78 45.04 11.95
N ILE A 13 -21.86 45.29 11.21
CA ILE A 13 -22.76 44.36 10.55
C ILE A 13 -22.05 43.69 9.38
N THR A 14 -22.16 42.36 9.22
CA THR A 14 -22.29 41.73 7.90
C THR A 14 -22.96 40.35 8.01
N THR A 15 -24.21 40.31 7.57
CA THR A 15 -24.83 39.28 6.74
C THR A 15 -24.34 37.83 6.88
N THR A 16 -25.20 37.01 7.47
CA THR A 16 -25.26 35.55 7.33
C THR A 16 -25.38 35.17 5.84
N LYS A 17 -24.25 34.95 5.17
CA LYS A 17 -24.22 34.16 3.94
C LYS A 17 -23.89 32.74 4.36
N ALA A 18 -24.95 31.93 4.44
CA ALA A 18 -24.86 30.48 4.39
C ALA A 18 -24.00 30.11 3.18
N ILE A 19 -22.75 29.73 3.45
CA ILE A 19 -21.92 29.06 2.45
C ILE A 19 -22.44 27.63 2.42
N ASN A 20 -23.46 27.43 1.57
CA ASN A 20 -23.67 26.17 0.88
C ASN A 20 -22.42 25.90 0.04
N ALA A 21 -21.36 25.41 0.67
CA ALA A 21 -20.37 24.60 0.00
C ALA A 21 -20.67 23.18 0.46
N ALA A 22 -21.51 22.50 -0.31
CA ALA A 22 -21.45 21.06 -0.43
C ALA A 22 -20.07 20.70 -1.01
N ASN A 23 -19.02 20.86 -0.21
CA ASN A 23 -17.78 20.15 -0.42
C ASN A 23 -18.09 18.74 0.04
N SER A 24 -18.55 17.90 -0.89
CA SER A 24 -18.26 16.48 -0.80
C SER A 24 -16.74 16.41 -0.61
N ILE A 25 -16.29 16.12 0.60
CA ILE A 25 -14.95 15.64 0.82
C ILE A 25 -14.92 14.34 0.02
N GLU A 26 -14.47 14.41 -1.23
CA GLU A 26 -14.02 13.21 -1.91
C GLU A 26 -12.88 12.70 -1.05
N GLU A 27 -13.17 11.67 -0.24
CA GLU A 27 -12.21 10.91 0.55
C GLU A 27 -11.24 10.22 -0.43
N THR A 28 -10.32 11.00 -0.97
CA THR A 28 -9.35 10.54 -1.96
C THR A 28 -8.16 9.98 -1.21
N ASN A 29 -8.15 8.66 -1.05
CA ASN A 29 -6.99 7.97 -0.54
C ASN A 29 -5.82 8.15 -1.53
N LEU A 30 -4.77 8.86 -1.10
CA LEU A 30 -3.65 9.32 -1.93
C LEU A 30 -2.87 8.18 -2.61
N SER A 31 -2.95 6.95 -2.09
CA SER A 31 -2.32 5.76 -2.67
C SER A 31 -3.11 5.12 -3.83
N HIS A 32 -4.35 5.58 -4.11
CA HIS A 32 -5.29 4.85 -4.96
C HIS A 32 -5.91 5.65 -6.10
N THR A 33 -5.73 6.98 -6.14
CA THR A 33 -6.01 7.81 -7.31
C THR A 33 -4.84 7.80 -8.29
N GLU A 34 -5.12 7.77 -9.59
CA GLU A 34 -4.08 7.97 -10.62
C GLU A 34 -3.66 9.42 -10.52
N ARG A 35 -2.45 9.65 -10.02
CA ARG A 35 -1.95 11.01 -9.85
C ARG A 35 -1.48 11.56 -11.18
N ASN A 36 -0.80 10.73 -11.97
CA ASN A 36 -0.21 11.07 -13.25
C ASN A 36 -0.22 9.83 -14.16
N THR A 37 -0.28 10.06 -15.47
CA THR A 37 0.10 9.04 -16.45
C THR A 37 1.58 8.68 -16.29
N LEU A 38 1.99 7.51 -16.78
CA LEU A 38 3.40 7.09 -16.68
C LEU A 38 4.38 8.10 -17.33
N PRO A 39 4.13 8.66 -18.54
CA PRO A 39 5.00 9.67 -19.12
C PRO A 39 5.12 10.93 -18.26
N GLU A 40 4.01 11.45 -17.75
CA GLU A 40 3.99 12.64 -16.87
C GLU A 40 4.75 12.40 -15.57
N ALA A 41 4.61 11.21 -14.97
CA ALA A 41 5.34 10.82 -13.78
C ALA A 41 6.86 10.80 -14.03
N ILE A 42 7.28 10.17 -15.13
CA ILE A 42 8.69 10.10 -15.53
C ILE A 42 9.25 11.50 -15.79
N GLU A 43 8.55 12.34 -16.54
CA GLU A 43 9.00 13.71 -16.84
C GLU A 43 9.14 14.54 -15.57
N SER A 44 8.13 14.49 -14.68
CA SER A 44 8.14 15.19 -13.40
C SER A 44 9.32 14.77 -12.52
N ILE A 45 9.59 13.47 -12.43
CA ILE A 45 10.71 12.93 -11.64
C ILE A 45 12.06 13.28 -12.29
N ALA A 46 12.16 13.19 -13.62
CA ALA A 46 13.37 13.55 -14.36
C ALA A 46 13.72 15.04 -14.16
N LYS A 47 12.71 15.92 -14.17
CA LYS A 47 12.90 17.35 -13.87
C LYS A 47 13.44 17.55 -12.46
N LYS A 48 12.88 16.87 -11.46
CA LYS A 48 13.38 16.93 -10.07
C LYS A 48 14.80 16.42 -9.94
N ILE A 49 15.16 15.32 -10.62
CA ILE A 49 16.52 14.78 -10.64
C ILE A 49 17.50 15.82 -11.22
N LYS A 50 17.18 16.40 -12.38
CA LYS A 50 18.02 17.41 -13.03
C LYS A 50 18.18 18.68 -12.18
N GLN A 51 17.11 19.13 -11.54
CA GLN A 51 17.14 20.30 -10.65
C GLN A 51 17.97 20.06 -9.40
N ARG A 52 17.91 18.86 -8.83
CA ARG A 52 18.69 18.49 -7.64
C ARG A 52 20.19 18.32 -7.95
N GLY A 53 20.52 17.86 -9.16
CA GLY A 53 21.89 17.59 -9.55
C GLY A 53 22.42 16.26 -9.01
N ASP A 54 23.75 16.13 -9.02
CA ASP A 54 24.45 14.93 -8.55
C ASP A 54 24.25 14.74 -7.04
N LEU A 55 24.21 13.47 -6.61
CA LEU A 55 24.26 13.09 -5.20
C LEU A 55 25.63 12.47 -4.90
N ALA A 56 26.00 12.39 -3.62
CA ALA A 56 27.32 11.93 -3.16
C ALA A 56 27.80 10.59 -3.76
N TYR A 57 26.88 9.71 -4.16
CA TYR A 57 27.16 8.36 -4.67
C TYR A 57 26.52 8.07 -6.03
N ILE A 58 25.87 9.06 -6.67
CA ILE A 58 25.17 8.82 -7.94
C ILE A 58 25.00 10.10 -8.77
N SER A 59 25.48 10.06 -10.02
CA SER A 59 25.34 11.16 -10.97
C SER A 59 23.90 11.33 -11.47
N VAL A 60 23.55 12.50 -11.99
CA VAL A 60 22.27 12.77 -12.66
C VAL A 60 22.02 11.76 -13.78
N ALA A 61 23.03 11.48 -14.60
CA ALA A 61 22.93 10.51 -15.70
C ALA A 61 22.50 9.13 -15.16
N ARG A 62 23.16 8.66 -14.10
CA ARG A 62 22.85 7.36 -13.51
C ARG A 62 21.48 7.35 -12.81
N GLN A 63 21.08 8.46 -12.18
CA GLN A 63 19.73 8.59 -11.62
C GLN A 63 18.65 8.50 -12.71
N LEU A 64 18.87 9.11 -13.88
CA LEU A 64 17.95 9.05 -15.01
C LEU A 64 17.89 7.64 -15.66
N GLU A 65 19.02 6.93 -15.71
CA GLU A 65 19.05 5.52 -16.13
C GLU A 65 18.23 4.61 -15.20
N LEU A 66 18.34 4.82 -13.88
CA LEU A 66 17.54 4.08 -12.90
C LEU A 66 16.05 4.40 -13.04
N LEU A 67 15.70 5.67 -13.30
CA LEU A 67 14.32 6.08 -13.58
C LEU A 67 13.77 5.33 -14.80
N GLN A 68 14.56 5.22 -15.88
CA GLN A 68 14.14 4.45 -17.05
C GLN A 68 14.09 2.96 -16.79
N SER A 69 15.00 2.43 -15.97
CA SER A 69 14.96 1.01 -15.59
C SER A 69 13.71 0.68 -14.77
N LEU A 70 13.26 1.59 -13.89
CA LEU A 70 12.00 1.44 -13.15
C LEU A 70 10.77 1.40 -14.08
N SER A 71 10.80 2.08 -15.22
CA SER A 71 9.66 2.07 -16.14
C SER A 71 9.54 0.78 -16.97
N GLN A 72 10.50 -0.15 -16.88
CA GLN A 72 10.53 -1.37 -17.69
C GLN A 72 9.71 -2.53 -17.12
N PHE A 73 9.18 -2.43 -15.91
CA PHE A 73 8.38 -3.49 -15.28
C PHE A 73 7.21 -2.90 -14.48
N GLU A 74 6.15 -3.69 -14.30
CA GLU A 74 4.86 -3.20 -13.80
C GLU A 74 4.92 -2.62 -12.37
N LEU A 75 5.64 -3.26 -11.44
CA LEU A 75 5.81 -2.72 -10.08
C LEU A 75 6.45 -1.33 -10.13
N GLY A 76 7.46 -1.15 -10.97
CA GLY A 76 8.16 0.12 -11.11
C GLY A 76 7.28 1.19 -11.75
N ARG A 77 6.52 0.85 -12.81
CA ARG A 77 5.51 1.76 -13.40
C ARG A 77 4.48 2.21 -12.37
N PHE A 78 3.95 1.27 -11.58
CA PHE A 78 2.99 1.57 -10.53
C PHE A 78 3.58 2.51 -9.47
N LEU A 79 4.81 2.25 -9.01
CA LEU A 79 5.51 3.11 -8.05
C LEU A 79 5.73 4.52 -8.60
N LEU A 80 6.09 4.66 -9.88
CA LEU A 80 6.27 5.96 -10.51
C LEU A 80 4.96 6.76 -10.57
N GLN A 81 3.86 6.11 -10.93
CA GLN A 81 2.55 6.77 -11.08
C GLN A 81 1.87 7.07 -9.74
N ARG A 82 2.04 6.21 -8.74
CA ARG A 82 1.26 6.24 -7.49
C ARG A 82 2.09 6.62 -6.26
N GLY A 83 3.42 6.50 -6.31
CA GLY A 83 4.31 6.83 -5.20
C GLY A 83 4.10 6.01 -3.92
N GLY A 84 3.50 4.82 -4.04
CA GLY A 84 3.18 3.93 -2.92
C GLY A 84 2.70 2.57 -3.41
N LEU A 85 2.42 1.65 -2.49
CA LEU A 85 1.91 0.31 -2.77
C LEU A 85 0.41 0.21 -2.48
N ASN A 86 -0.29 -0.63 -3.22
CA ASN A 86 -1.64 -1.09 -2.88
C ASN A 86 -1.58 -2.55 -2.35
N GLY A 87 -2.75 -3.13 -2.07
CA GLY A 87 -2.83 -4.52 -1.60
C GLY A 87 -2.18 -5.53 -2.57
N TYR A 88 -2.36 -5.35 -3.88
CA TYR A 88 -1.78 -6.23 -4.90
C TYR A 88 -0.25 -6.19 -4.91
N TRP A 89 0.35 -4.99 -4.98
CA TRP A 89 1.81 -4.89 -5.00
C TRP A 89 2.47 -5.21 -3.66
N THR A 90 1.73 -5.01 -2.56
CA THR A 90 2.17 -5.51 -1.25
C THR A 90 2.23 -7.03 -1.27
N ASP A 91 1.17 -7.69 -1.76
CA ASP A 91 1.10 -9.15 -1.92
C ASP A 91 2.21 -9.70 -2.83
N TYR A 92 2.44 -9.06 -3.98
CA TYR A 92 3.54 -9.39 -4.89
C TYR A 92 4.90 -9.42 -4.19
N ILE A 93 5.20 -8.39 -3.38
CA ILE A 93 6.48 -8.29 -2.66
C ILE A 93 6.62 -9.38 -1.60
N ILE A 94 5.56 -9.64 -0.82
CA ILE A 94 5.61 -10.62 0.29
C ILE A 94 5.61 -12.07 -0.21
N ASN A 95 5.03 -12.34 -1.38
CA ASN A 95 5.01 -13.67 -1.99
C ASN A 95 6.24 -13.98 -2.85
N HIS A 96 7.04 -12.98 -3.21
CA HIS A 96 8.29 -13.19 -3.97
C HIS A 96 9.18 -14.31 -3.41
N PRO A 97 9.47 -14.41 -2.09
CA PRO A 97 10.29 -15.50 -1.55
C PRO A 97 9.76 -16.91 -1.83
N LYS A 98 8.44 -17.09 -1.96
CA LYS A 98 7.79 -18.40 -2.13
C LYS A 98 7.41 -18.70 -3.57
N GLN A 99 7.41 -17.70 -4.44
CA GLN A 99 7.01 -17.82 -5.84
C GLN A 99 8.11 -17.28 -6.73
N GLY A 100 8.24 -15.95 -6.83
CA GLY A 100 9.16 -15.29 -7.75
C GLY A 100 10.61 -15.74 -7.61
N ARG A 101 11.15 -15.83 -6.39
CA ARG A 101 12.52 -16.29 -6.15
C ARG A 101 12.74 -17.76 -6.55
N LEU A 102 11.71 -18.60 -6.39
CA LEU A 102 11.80 -20.03 -6.73
C LEU A 102 11.68 -20.25 -8.24
N THR A 103 10.81 -19.51 -8.91
CA THR A 103 10.56 -19.65 -10.35
C THR A 103 11.52 -18.83 -11.21
N GLY A 104 12.08 -17.75 -10.67
CA GLY A 104 12.79 -16.72 -11.43
C GLY A 104 11.87 -15.88 -12.33
N LEU A 105 10.55 -15.96 -12.13
CA LEU A 105 9.55 -15.31 -12.98
C LEU A 105 8.68 -14.32 -12.18
N ASN A 106 8.32 -13.21 -12.82
CA ASN A 106 7.41 -12.20 -12.29
C ASN A 106 5.93 -12.62 -12.45
N ALA A 107 5.01 -11.73 -12.08
CA ALA A 107 3.55 -11.97 -12.15
C ALA A 107 3.02 -12.21 -13.58
N GLU A 108 3.80 -11.87 -14.62
CA GLU A 108 3.48 -12.06 -16.03
C GLU A 108 4.17 -13.30 -16.62
N ASN A 109 4.77 -14.14 -15.78
CA ASN A 109 5.60 -15.28 -16.17
C ASN A 109 6.83 -14.91 -17.03
N GLN A 110 7.38 -13.71 -16.80
CA GLN A 110 8.59 -13.24 -17.48
C GLN A 110 9.78 -13.22 -16.52
N PRO A 111 11.02 -13.38 -17.00
CA PRO A 111 12.21 -13.19 -16.17
C PRO A 111 12.26 -11.78 -15.58
N PHE A 112 12.69 -11.67 -14.32
CA PHE A 112 12.88 -10.36 -13.67
C PHE A 112 13.91 -9.50 -14.39
N THR A 113 13.64 -8.20 -14.48
CA THR A 113 14.69 -7.24 -14.82
C THR A 113 15.72 -7.16 -13.69
N GLN A 114 16.94 -6.70 -13.99
CA GLN A 114 17.99 -6.54 -12.97
C GLN A 114 17.55 -5.65 -11.82
N LEU A 115 16.87 -4.53 -12.12
CA LEU A 115 16.40 -3.61 -11.10
C LEU A 115 15.23 -4.19 -10.30
N GLU A 116 14.32 -4.91 -10.93
CA GLU A 116 13.21 -5.57 -10.24
C GLU A 116 13.72 -6.64 -9.27
N SER A 117 14.65 -7.50 -9.70
CA SER A 117 15.29 -8.47 -8.82
C SER A 117 16.04 -7.79 -7.67
N PHE A 118 16.78 -6.71 -7.93
CA PHE A 118 17.41 -5.93 -6.87
C PHE A 118 16.37 -5.41 -5.86
N LEU A 119 15.26 -4.84 -6.32
CA LEU A 119 14.20 -4.37 -5.43
C LEU A 119 13.65 -5.50 -4.57
N LEU A 120 13.36 -6.67 -5.14
CA LEU A 120 12.69 -7.76 -4.43
C LEU A 120 13.63 -8.59 -3.54
N ASP A 121 14.93 -8.67 -3.86
CA ASP A 121 15.89 -9.52 -3.16
C ASP A 121 16.94 -8.77 -2.34
N GLN A 122 17.12 -7.47 -2.56
CA GLN A 122 18.22 -6.72 -1.93
C GLN A 122 17.78 -5.39 -1.31
N ALA A 123 16.73 -4.74 -1.81
CA ALA A 123 16.29 -3.48 -1.24
C ALA A 123 15.81 -3.67 0.21
N PRO A 124 16.38 -2.93 1.19
CA PRO A 124 16.06 -3.13 2.60
C PRO A 124 14.56 -3.00 2.92
N THR A 125 13.83 -2.13 2.21
CA THR A 125 12.39 -1.92 2.40
C THR A 125 11.55 -3.13 1.97
N CYS A 126 11.90 -3.79 0.88
CA CYS A 126 11.21 -4.98 0.41
C CYS A 126 11.53 -6.18 1.30
N LEU A 127 12.81 -6.37 1.65
CA LEU A 127 13.26 -7.42 2.57
C LEU A 127 12.59 -7.28 3.95
N ALA A 128 12.55 -6.06 4.50
CA ALA A 128 11.86 -5.80 5.76
C ALA A 128 10.35 -6.09 5.66
N THR A 129 9.73 -5.82 4.51
CA THR A 129 8.31 -6.12 4.28
C THR A 129 8.05 -7.62 4.22
N GLN A 130 8.88 -8.38 3.51
CA GLN A 130 8.84 -9.85 3.48
C GLN A 130 9.02 -10.46 4.87
N GLN A 131 10.04 -10.02 5.61
CA GLN A 131 10.31 -10.50 6.97
C GLN A 131 9.18 -10.17 7.93
N ARG A 132 8.67 -8.92 7.89
CA ARG A 132 7.55 -8.48 8.72
C ARG A 132 6.31 -9.32 8.45
N PHE A 133 6.02 -9.64 7.19
CA PHE A 133 4.90 -10.50 6.84
C PHE A 133 5.00 -11.89 7.48
N GLU A 134 6.15 -12.55 7.35
CA GLU A 134 6.35 -13.88 7.95
C GLU A 134 6.29 -13.87 9.48
N ILE A 135 6.83 -12.82 10.11
CA ILE A 135 6.70 -12.64 11.56
C ILE A 135 5.23 -12.52 11.94
N PHE A 136 4.46 -11.64 11.28
CA PHE A 136 3.04 -11.45 11.58
C PHE A 136 2.26 -12.74 11.37
N LYS A 137 2.49 -13.44 10.26
CA LYS A 137 1.87 -14.73 9.96
C LYS A 137 2.11 -15.73 11.10
N ARG A 138 3.36 -15.88 11.55
CA ARG A 138 3.71 -16.77 12.67
C ARG A 138 3.05 -16.36 13.99
N GLU A 139 3.07 -15.07 14.32
CA GLU A 139 2.47 -14.57 15.55
C GLU A 139 0.95 -14.72 15.57
N ILE A 140 0.28 -14.58 14.43
CA ILE A 140 -1.16 -14.82 14.30
C ILE A 140 -1.44 -16.32 14.41
N GLN A 141 -0.68 -17.17 13.73
CA GLN A 141 -0.80 -18.64 13.78
C GLN A 141 -0.76 -19.16 15.23
N ASN A 142 0.19 -18.66 16.02
CA ASN A 142 0.36 -19.05 17.43
C ASN A 142 -0.80 -18.66 18.35
N ARG A 143 -1.68 -17.76 17.90
CA ARG A 143 -2.82 -17.26 18.67
C ARG A 143 -4.14 -17.87 18.20
N LEU A 144 -4.12 -18.67 17.15
CA LEU A 144 -5.32 -19.31 16.66
C LEU A 144 -5.83 -20.33 17.68
N HIS A 145 -7.15 -20.34 17.84
CA HIS A 145 -7.87 -21.25 18.72
C HIS A 145 -9.29 -21.43 18.19
N ASN A 146 -10.00 -22.45 18.67
CA ASN A 146 -11.38 -22.68 18.25
C ASN A 146 -12.27 -21.48 18.54
N SER A 147 -13.12 -21.15 17.56
CA SER A 147 -14.03 -20.00 17.55
C SER A 147 -13.34 -18.64 17.49
N VAL A 148 -12.07 -18.58 17.06
CA VAL A 148 -11.37 -17.29 16.88
C VAL A 148 -12.05 -16.44 15.79
N ILE A 149 -12.10 -15.14 16.05
CA ILE A 149 -12.53 -14.13 15.07
C ILE A 149 -11.32 -13.26 14.73
N LEU A 150 -10.96 -13.23 13.46
CA LEU A 150 -9.82 -12.49 12.93
C LEU A 150 -10.31 -11.35 12.05
N ALA A 151 -9.65 -10.19 12.12
CA ALA A 151 -9.91 -9.08 11.22
C ALA A 151 -8.58 -8.51 10.70
N SER A 152 -8.51 -8.25 9.39
CA SER A 152 -7.39 -7.58 8.74
C SER A 152 -7.80 -6.18 8.27
N ILE A 153 -7.05 -5.16 8.68
CA ILE A 153 -7.38 -3.74 8.47
C ILE A 153 -6.09 -2.91 8.33
N PRO A 154 -5.85 -2.24 7.18
CA PRO A 154 -6.53 -2.43 5.89
C PRO A 154 -6.21 -3.83 5.32
N CYS A 155 -7.21 -4.54 4.82
CA CYS A 155 -7.01 -5.95 4.47
C CYS A 155 -6.20 -6.18 3.20
N GLY A 156 -6.16 -5.23 2.26
CA GLY A 156 -5.56 -5.49 0.94
C GLY A 156 -6.22 -6.73 0.31
N LEU A 157 -5.40 -7.77 0.04
CA LEU A 157 -5.86 -9.09 -0.42
C LEU A 157 -6.09 -10.13 0.69
N THR A 158 -5.96 -9.73 1.96
CA THR A 158 -6.14 -10.57 3.16
C THR A 158 -5.12 -11.73 3.25
N ALA A 159 -3.94 -11.54 2.63
CA ALA A 159 -2.88 -12.54 2.60
C ALA A 159 -2.33 -12.88 4.00
N ASP A 160 -2.44 -11.97 4.97
CA ASP A 160 -2.05 -12.21 6.36
C ASP A 160 -2.91 -13.26 7.07
N LEU A 161 -4.16 -13.43 6.66
CA LEU A 161 -5.10 -14.37 7.29
C LEU A 161 -5.42 -15.60 6.43
N LEU A 162 -5.48 -15.47 5.11
CA LEU A 162 -5.82 -16.59 4.21
C LEU A 162 -4.71 -17.64 4.09
N ASP A 163 -3.49 -17.26 4.47
CA ASP A 163 -2.28 -18.06 4.31
C ASP A 163 -1.97 -18.88 5.57
N LEU A 164 -2.77 -18.74 6.63
CA LEU A 164 -2.63 -19.45 7.91
C LEU A 164 -3.14 -20.90 7.81
N ASP A 165 -2.63 -21.76 8.68
CA ASP A 165 -3.09 -23.15 8.80
C ASP A 165 -4.26 -23.25 9.79
N PHE A 166 -5.46 -23.53 9.26
CA PHE A 166 -6.68 -23.76 10.04
C PHE A 166 -7.07 -25.24 10.13
N SER A 167 -6.21 -26.19 9.74
CA SER A 167 -6.54 -27.62 9.68
C SER A 167 -7.05 -28.20 11.00
N GLN A 168 -6.57 -27.66 12.14
CA GLN A 168 -6.98 -28.06 13.48
C GLN A 168 -8.03 -27.13 14.12
N ILE A 169 -8.60 -26.21 13.34
CA ILE A 169 -9.47 -25.12 13.83
C ILE A 169 -10.77 -25.14 13.03
N PRO A 170 -11.72 -26.05 13.34
CA PRO A 170 -12.94 -26.22 12.56
C PRO A 170 -13.92 -25.03 12.62
N HIS A 171 -13.73 -24.13 13.59
CA HIS A 171 -14.60 -22.97 13.79
C HIS A 171 -13.78 -21.70 13.88
N PHE A 172 -13.91 -20.82 12.89
CA PHE A 172 -13.28 -19.50 12.88
C PHE A 172 -14.09 -18.55 11.99
N SER A 173 -13.78 -17.25 12.06
CA SER A 173 -14.31 -16.24 11.14
C SER A 173 -13.24 -15.23 10.78
N ILE A 174 -13.22 -14.80 9.51
CA ILE A 174 -12.25 -13.83 8.98
C ILE A 174 -12.99 -12.62 8.43
N TYR A 175 -12.54 -11.42 8.78
CA TYR A 175 -13.11 -10.17 8.30
C TYR A 175 -12.03 -9.34 7.62
N GLY A 176 -12.26 -8.94 6.37
CA GLY A 176 -11.43 -7.96 5.69
C GLY A 176 -12.11 -6.60 5.71
N VAL A 177 -11.42 -5.56 6.16
CA VAL A 177 -11.90 -4.17 6.03
C VAL A 177 -10.93 -3.40 5.16
N ASN A 178 -11.46 -2.76 4.12
CA ASN A 178 -10.68 -1.94 3.20
C ASN A 178 -11.48 -0.70 2.78
N ASN A 179 -10.78 0.37 2.44
CA ASN A 179 -11.41 1.61 1.98
C ASN A 179 -11.55 1.71 0.44
N HIS A 180 -11.16 0.66 -0.28
CA HIS A 180 -11.54 0.50 -1.68
C HIS A 180 -13.00 0.06 -1.75
N GLY A 181 -13.85 0.91 -2.32
CA GLY A 181 -15.32 0.83 -2.26
C GLY A 181 -16.05 -0.41 -2.83
N LYS A 182 -15.47 -1.62 -2.86
CA LYS A 182 -16.17 -2.89 -3.11
C LYS A 182 -15.57 -4.03 -2.24
N ARG A 183 -16.43 -4.66 -1.42
CA ARG A 183 -16.16 -5.68 -0.35
C ARG A 183 -15.57 -7.01 -0.88
N PRO A 184 -15.03 -7.90 0.00
CA PRO A 184 -15.89 -8.91 0.65
C PRO A 184 -15.71 -9.03 2.18
N ILE A 185 -16.83 -9.18 2.88
CA ILE A 185 -16.87 -9.79 4.22
C ILE A 185 -16.87 -11.30 3.98
N TRP A 186 -15.79 -12.00 4.35
CA TRP A 186 -15.70 -13.46 4.23
C TRP A 186 -16.25 -14.15 5.49
N ARG A 187 -17.57 -14.36 5.55
CA ARG A 187 -18.11 -15.34 6.51
C ARG A 187 -17.94 -16.73 5.92
N SER A 188 -17.19 -17.60 6.60
CA SER A 188 -17.26 -19.05 6.37
C SER A 188 -18.36 -19.64 7.25
N PRO A 189 -19.49 -20.12 6.71
CA PRO A 189 -20.35 -21.06 7.40
C PRO A 189 -19.97 -22.47 6.95
N LYS A 190 -19.18 -23.18 7.76
CA LYS A 190 -18.84 -24.60 7.59
C LYS A 190 -18.07 -24.93 6.29
N MET A 191 -16.78 -25.22 6.40
CA MET A 191 -16.06 -25.97 5.37
C MET A 191 -16.60 -27.41 5.32
N THR A 192 -17.53 -27.67 4.39
CA THR A 192 -17.66 -29.01 3.80
C THR A 192 -16.81 -29.03 2.53
N HIS A 193 -15.75 -29.84 2.57
CA HIS A 193 -14.97 -30.38 1.47
C HIS A 193 -14.84 -29.56 0.16
N LEU A 194 -13.65 -29.04 -0.09
CA LEU A 194 -13.13 -28.88 -1.44
C LEU A 194 -11.83 -29.66 -1.54
N ALA A 195 -11.98 -30.92 -1.95
CA ALA A 195 -10.97 -31.60 -2.73
C ALA A 195 -11.06 -31.07 -4.16
N ALA A 196 -9.93 -30.76 -4.78
CA ALA A 196 -9.77 -30.93 -6.22
C ALA A 196 -8.28 -31.08 -6.54
N ILE A 197 -8.03 -32.11 -7.34
CA ILE A 197 -6.83 -32.43 -8.10
C ILE A 197 -6.51 -31.30 -9.08
#